data_AF-A0A8T5U2K5-F1
#
_entry.id   AF-A0A8T5U2K5-F1
#
_cell.length_a   1.000
_cell.length_b   1.000
_cell.length_c   1.000
_cell.angle_alpha   90.00
_cell.angle_beta   90.00
_cell.angle_gamma   90.00
#
_symmetry.space_group_name_H-M   'P 1'
#
loop_
_entity.id
_entity.type
_entity.pdbx_description
1 polymer ?
#
loop_
_entity_poly.entity_id
_entity_poly.type
_entity_poly.pdbx_seq_one_letter_code
_entity_poly.pdbx_strand_id
1 'polypeptide(L)'
;METITHNLIAVFIQILCFLYFIFPWNVIFTIIFAFISHIIVDDLSFITYHTPDFMKDDKFWLIWHYIIYALSLFSFVIFIIPYGLSLLFANIVDLWDWFILRPIQKKIKSKNPDSKWGDKYYFHQIVDWVRLKLFNWLPKRKYKKSGILIEISIIIVFSILLGMLNVTLVID
;
A
#
# COMPACT_ATOMS: atom_id res chain seq x y z
N MET A 1 -6.45 2.81 1.23
CA MET A 1 -6.51 3.29 2.62
C MET A 1 -5.20 2.99 3.36
N GLU A 2 -4.39 2.02 2.95
CA GLU A 2 -3.05 1.80 3.55
C GLU A 2 -1.93 2.55 2.81
N THR A 3 -2.25 3.61 2.06
CA THR A 3 -1.30 4.27 1.14
C THR A 3 -0.10 4.87 1.87
N ILE A 4 -0.30 5.43 3.07
CA ILE A 4 0.81 5.88 3.91
C ILE A 4 1.72 4.70 4.31
N THR A 5 1.14 3.57 4.70
CA THR A 5 1.87 2.35 5.04
C THR A 5 2.68 1.83 3.86
N HIS A 6 2.06 1.75 2.67
CA HIS A 6 2.73 1.41 1.41
C HIS A 6 3.91 2.35 1.13
N ASN A 7 3.70 3.66 1.27
CA ASN A 7 4.74 4.66 1.02
C ASN A 7 5.93 4.51 1.97
N LEU A 8 5.69 4.39 3.28
CA LEU A 8 6.76 4.27 4.28
C LEU A 8 7.57 2.98 4.08
N ILE A 9 6.91 1.86 3.82
CA ILE A 9 7.56 0.58 3.59
C ILE A 9 8.35 0.59 2.28
N ALA A 10 7.81 1.20 1.22
CA ALA A 10 8.50 1.34 -0.06
C ALA A 10 9.84 2.09 0.09
N VAL A 11 9.81 3.23 0.78
CA VAL A 11 11.01 4.03 1.07
C VAL A 11 12.03 3.21 1.85
N PHE A 12 11.58 2.54 2.91
CA PHE A 12 12.44 1.69 3.73
C PHE A 12 13.12 0.59 2.89
N ILE A 13 12.36 -0.09 2.02
CA ILE A 13 12.88 -1.11 1.10
C ILE A 13 13.96 -0.53 0.18
N GLN A 14 13.73 0.64 -0.43
CA GLN A 14 14.73 1.23 -1.33
C GLN A 14 16.01 1.59 -0.59
N ILE A 15 15.90 2.17 0.61
CA ILE A 15 17.07 2.47 1.45
C ILE A 15 17.86 1.19 1.72
N LEU A 16 17.20 0.12 2.20
CA LEU A 16 17.88 -1.15 2.45
C LEU A 16 18.52 -1.73 1.19
N CYS A 17 17.81 -1.72 0.07
CA CYS A 17 18.36 -2.25 -1.18
C CYS A 17 19.61 -1.48 -1.64
N PHE A 18 19.63 -0.16 -1.45
CA PHE A 18 20.77 0.67 -1.83
C PHE A 18 21.93 0.59 -0.84
N LEU A 19 21.66 0.27 0.43
CA LEU A 19 22.70 0.01 1.44
C LEU A 19 23.37 -1.36 1.24
N TYR A 20 22.60 -2.39 0.89
CA TYR A 20 23.08 -3.78 0.93
C TYR A 20 23.40 -4.40 -0.44
N PHE A 21 22.92 -3.82 -1.55
CA PHE A 21 23.18 -4.35 -2.89
C PHE A 21 23.91 -3.34 -3.76
N ILE A 22 24.80 -3.84 -4.62
CA ILE A 22 25.47 -3.03 -5.64
C ILE A 22 24.63 -2.94 -6.92
N PHE A 23 24.91 -1.94 -7.76
CA PHE A 23 24.28 -1.84 -9.08
C PHE A 23 24.63 -3.06 -9.96
N PRO A 24 23.68 -3.62 -10.76
CA PRO A 24 22.27 -3.21 -10.93
C PRO A 24 21.29 -3.87 -9.94
N TRP A 25 21.79 -4.69 -9.02
CA TRP A 25 20.98 -5.51 -8.12
C TRP A 25 20.15 -4.69 -7.14
N ASN A 26 20.67 -3.55 -6.67
CA ASN A 26 19.89 -2.61 -5.84
C ASN A 26 18.59 -2.17 -6.50
N VAL A 27 18.61 -1.81 -7.78
CA VAL A 27 17.44 -1.40 -8.56
C VAL A 27 16.48 -2.57 -8.76
N ILE A 28 17.01 -3.72 -9.20
CA ILE A 28 16.21 -4.92 -9.48
C ILE A 28 15.49 -5.38 -8.20
N PHE A 29 16.20 -5.51 -7.08
CA PHE A 29 15.61 -5.93 -5.82
C PHE A 29 14.68 -4.87 -5.21
N THR A 30 14.95 -3.57 -5.43
CA THR A 30 13.99 -2.52 -5.05
C THR A 30 12.64 -2.73 -5.73
N ILE A 31 12.63 -2.99 -7.04
CA ILE A 31 11.40 -3.23 -7.81
C ILE A 31 10.66 -4.47 -7.28
N ILE A 32 11.38 -5.59 -7.13
CA ILE A 32 10.80 -6.86 -6.69
C ILE A 32 10.23 -6.74 -5.28
N PHE A 33 11.01 -6.21 -4.33
CA PHE A 33 10.57 -6.12 -2.94
C PHE A 33 9.48 -5.07 -2.75
N ALA A 34 9.52 -3.94 -3.46
CA ALA A 34 8.42 -2.95 -3.41
C ALA A 34 7.12 -3.53 -3.97
N PHE A 35 7.18 -4.31 -5.05
CA PHE A 35 5.99 -4.99 -5.56
C PHE A 35 5.45 -6.03 -4.57
N ILE A 36 6.33 -6.85 -3.97
CA ILE A 36 5.94 -7.86 -2.98
C ILE A 36 5.37 -7.21 -1.72
N SER A 37 5.92 -6.06 -1.29
CA SER A 37 5.43 -5.38 -0.10
C SER A 37 3.99 -4.93 -0.26
N HIS A 38 3.56 -4.57 -1.47
CA HIS A 38 2.15 -4.27 -1.74
C HIS A 38 1.24 -5.42 -1.31
N ILE A 39 1.57 -6.64 -1.74
CA ILE A 39 0.80 -7.85 -1.42
C ILE A 39 0.72 -8.05 0.09
N ILE A 40 1.85 -7.92 0.79
CA ILE A 40 1.93 -8.13 2.25
C ILE A 40 1.12 -7.06 3.00
N VAL A 41 1.27 -5.79 2.63
CA VAL A 41 0.60 -4.67 3.30
C VAL A 41 -0.92 -4.75 3.10
N ASP A 42 -1.36 -5.09 1.90
CA ASP A 42 -2.79 -5.27 1.64
C ASP A 42 -3.40 -6.44 2.42
N ASP A 43 -2.61 -7.45 2.78
CA ASP A 43 -3.07 -8.53 3.65
C ASP A 43 -3.17 -8.10 5.12
N LEU A 44 -2.32 -7.16 5.57
CA LEU A 44 -2.44 -6.55 6.89
C LEU A 44 -3.72 -5.73 7.05
N SER A 45 -4.34 -5.28 5.95
CA SER A 45 -5.66 -4.62 5.99
C SER A 45 -6.74 -5.45 6.70
N PHE A 46 -6.53 -6.77 6.84
CA PHE A 46 -7.46 -7.66 7.51
C PHE A 46 -7.48 -7.49 9.03
N ILE A 47 -6.33 -7.11 9.60
CA ILE A 47 -6.15 -6.91 11.04
C ILE A 47 -6.22 -5.43 11.43
N THR A 48 -6.16 -4.50 10.47
CA THR A 48 -6.33 -3.05 10.68
C THR A 48 -7.80 -2.62 10.54
N TYR A 49 -8.08 -1.36 10.89
CA TYR A 49 -9.41 -0.77 10.73
C TYR A 49 -9.58 -0.30 9.28
N HIS A 50 -10.04 -1.22 8.44
CA HIS A 50 -10.21 -1.03 7.01
C HIS A 50 -11.61 -1.46 6.57
N THR A 51 -12.56 -0.53 6.59
CA THR A 51 -13.91 -0.85 6.08
C THR A 51 -13.94 -0.67 4.56
N PRO A 52 -14.31 -1.71 3.79
CA PRO A 52 -14.36 -1.63 2.32
C PRO A 52 -15.48 -0.70 1.83
N ASP A 53 -16.49 -0.50 2.66
CA ASP A 53 -17.66 0.30 2.34
C ASP A 53 -17.48 1.75 2.82
N PHE A 54 -17.95 2.68 1.99
CA PHE A 54 -17.97 4.10 2.33
C PHE A 54 -18.97 4.37 3.45
N MET A 55 -18.49 4.76 4.63
CA MET A 55 -19.33 5.05 5.80
C MET A 55 -19.53 6.56 5.98
N LYS A 56 -20.38 7.15 5.13
CA LYS A 56 -20.68 8.60 5.14
C LYS A 56 -21.12 9.14 6.50
N ASP A 57 -21.86 8.35 7.26
CA ASP A 57 -22.47 8.79 8.52
C ASP A 57 -21.59 8.50 9.75
N ASP A 58 -20.53 7.69 9.61
CA ASP A 58 -19.60 7.43 10.72
C ASP A 58 -18.51 8.51 10.75
N LYS A 59 -18.68 9.47 11.68
CA LYS A 59 -17.69 10.54 11.92
C LYS A 59 -16.29 10.00 12.21
N PHE A 60 -16.18 8.86 12.90
CA PHE A 60 -14.88 8.26 13.20
C PHE A 60 -14.18 7.81 11.91
N TRP A 61 -14.92 7.10 11.06
CA TRP A 61 -14.43 6.67 9.75
C TRP A 61 -13.95 7.86 8.93
N LEU A 62 -14.76 8.93 8.84
CA LEU A 62 -14.42 10.15 8.09
C LEU A 62 -13.14 10.81 8.59
N ILE A 63 -13.05 11.07 9.90
CA ILE A 63 -11.88 11.71 10.50
C ILE A 63 -10.62 10.88 10.24
N TRP A 64 -10.70 9.56 10.44
CA TRP A 64 -9.56 8.68 10.21
C TRP A 64 -9.11 8.68 8.74
N HIS A 65 -10.07 8.65 7.80
CA HIS A 65 -9.76 8.72 6.37
C HIS A 65 -9.08 10.04 5.98
N TYR A 66 -9.53 11.17 6.52
CA TYR A 66 -8.88 12.46 6.25
C TYR A 66 -7.46 12.50 6.77
N ILE A 67 -7.21 11.97 7.98
CA ILE A 67 -5.86 11.88 8.54
C ILE A 67 -4.96 11.04 7.64
N ILE A 68 -5.41 9.84 7.27
CA ILE A 68 -4.65 8.92 6.43
C ILE A 68 -4.38 9.50 5.04
N TYR A 69 -5.34 10.17 4.40
CA TYR A 69 -5.12 10.84 3.12
C TYR A 69 -4.12 11.99 3.22
N ALA A 70 -4.22 12.82 4.27
CA ALA A 70 -3.28 13.90 4.50
C ALA A 70 -1.85 13.36 4.71
N LEU A 71 -1.69 12.32 5.54
CA LEU A 71 -0.40 11.68 5.76
C LEU A 71 0.15 11.01 4.49
N SER A 72 -0.70 10.33 3.72
CA SER A 72 -0.32 9.68 2.46
C SER A 72 0.18 10.70 1.43
N LEU A 73 -0.51 11.83 1.30
CA LEU A 73 -0.09 12.92 0.41
C LEU A 73 1.22 13.54 0.88
N PHE A 74 1.32 13.82 2.19
CA PHE A 74 2.53 14.38 2.78
C PHE A 74 3.76 13.48 2.57
N SER A 75 3.63 12.18 2.86
CA SER A 75 4.72 11.21 2.65
C SER A 75 5.09 11.10 1.18
N PHE A 76 4.11 11.09 0.27
CA PHE A 76 4.37 11.08 -1.16
C PHE A 76 5.20 12.30 -1.59
N VAL A 77 4.79 13.52 -1.21
CA VAL A 77 5.50 14.76 -1.59
C VAL A 77 6.95 14.76 -1.09
N ILE A 78 7.19 14.29 0.13
CA ILE A 78 8.54 14.25 0.70
C ILE A 78 9.42 13.21 0.02
N PHE A 79 8.88 12.02 -0.25
CA PHE A 79 9.68 10.87 -0.65
C PHE A 79 9.75 10.62 -2.16
N ILE A 80 8.91 11.26 -2.97
CA ILE A 80 8.81 10.98 -4.41
C ILE A 80 10.10 11.23 -5.18
N ILE A 81 10.86 12.27 -4.84
CA ILE A 81 12.11 12.60 -5.55
C ILE A 81 13.20 11.56 -5.25
N PRO A 82 13.59 11.32 -3.98
CA PRO A 82 14.65 10.36 -3.67
C PRO A 82 14.22 8.88 -3.85
N TYR A 83 12.94 8.56 -3.64
CA TYR A 83 12.47 7.17 -3.53
C TYR A 83 11.35 6.84 -4.52
N GLY A 84 11.24 7.60 -5.61
CA GLY A 84 10.15 7.44 -6.58
C GLY A 84 10.06 6.06 -7.22
N LEU A 85 11.19 5.35 -7.37
CA LEU A 85 11.22 3.99 -7.90
C LEU A 85 10.40 3.03 -7.02
N SER A 86 10.74 2.91 -5.74
CA SER A 86 10.01 2.04 -4.82
C SER A 86 8.56 2.47 -4.63
N LEU A 87 8.30 3.78 -4.51
CA LEU A 87 6.94 4.31 -4.36
C LEU A 87 6.05 3.94 -5.56
N LEU A 88 6.58 4.03 -6.78
CA LEU A 88 5.86 3.63 -7.98
C LEU A 88 5.53 2.13 -7.94
N PHE A 89 6.52 1.29 -7.67
CA PHE A 89 6.33 -0.17 -7.73
C PHE A 89 5.54 -0.74 -6.55
N ALA A 90 5.56 -0.11 -5.38
CA ALA A 90 4.69 -0.46 -4.26
C ALA A 90 3.22 -0.07 -4.50
N ASN A 91 2.95 0.89 -5.38
CA ASN A 91 1.58 1.32 -5.71
C ASN A 91 1.15 0.88 -7.13
N ILE A 92 1.97 0.15 -7.88
CA ILE A 92 1.67 -0.17 -9.30
C ILE A 92 0.42 -1.04 -9.44
N VAL A 93 0.17 -1.93 -8.47
CA VAL A 93 -1.03 -2.77 -8.42
C VAL A 93 -2.29 -1.90 -8.30
N ASP A 94 -2.27 -0.93 -7.38
CA ASP A 94 -3.36 0.03 -7.23
C ASP A 94 -3.51 0.93 -8.45
N LEU A 95 -2.42 1.43 -9.01
CA LEU A 95 -2.44 2.26 -10.22
C LEU A 95 -3.06 1.49 -11.40
N TRP A 96 -2.67 0.23 -11.59
CA TRP A 96 -3.21 -0.61 -12.65
C TRP A 96 -4.70 -0.91 -12.44
N ASP A 97 -5.06 -1.43 -11.27
CA ASP A 97 -6.44 -1.89 -11.03
C ASP A 97 -7.41 -0.72 -10.91
N TRP A 98 -7.07 0.31 -10.14
CA TRP A 98 -7.97 1.43 -9.84
C TRP A 98 -7.99 2.53 -10.90
N PHE A 99 -6.83 2.91 -11.45
CA PHE A 99 -6.76 4.04 -12.39
C PHE A 99 -6.87 3.60 -13.85
N ILE A 100 -6.55 2.35 -14.19
CA ILE A 100 -6.59 1.84 -15.58
C ILE A 100 -7.77 0.88 -15.77
N LEU A 101 -7.79 -0.25 -15.07
CA LEU A 101 -8.76 -1.32 -15.34
C LEU A 101 -10.18 -0.95 -14.94
N ARG A 102 -10.42 -0.44 -13.72
CA ARG A 102 -11.78 -0.10 -13.26
C ARG A 102 -12.47 0.93 -14.16
N PRO A 103 -11.82 2.03 -14.62
CA PRO A 103 -12.43 2.96 -15.55
C PRO A 103 -12.79 2.34 -16.90
N ILE A 104 -11.91 1.48 -17.45
CA ILE A 104 -12.18 0.76 -18.70
C ILE A 104 -13.36 -0.20 -18.51
N GLN A 105 -13.34 -1.01 -17.45
CA GLN A 105 -14.39 -1.96 -17.11
C GLN A 105 -15.74 -1.25 -16.89
N LYS A 106 -15.75 -0.07 -16.27
CA LYS A 106 -16.96 0.76 -16.10
C LYS A 106 -17.55 1.19 -17.45
N LYS A 107 -16.71 1.62 -18.41
CA LYS A 107 -17.14 1.98 -19.77
C LYS A 107 -17.66 0.79 -20.58
N ILE A 108 -17.12 -0.40 -20.34
CA ILE A 108 -17.59 -1.63 -21.00
C ILE A 108 -18.94 -2.06 -20.39
N LYS A 109 -19.04 -2.06 -19.05
CA LYS A 109 -20.27 -2.42 -18.33
C LYS A 109 -21.44 -1.48 -18.61
N SER A 110 -21.19 -0.21 -18.93
CA SER A 110 -22.25 0.70 -19.36
C SER A 110 -22.87 0.30 -20.71
N LYS A 111 -22.17 -0.49 -21.52
CA LYS A 111 -22.67 -1.02 -22.80
C LYS A 111 -23.15 -2.48 -22.70
N ASN A 112 -22.50 -3.26 -21.85
CA ASN A 112 -22.83 -4.67 -21.60
C ASN A 112 -22.71 -4.97 -20.09
N PRO A 113 -23.81 -4.86 -19.32
CA PRO A 113 -23.81 -4.99 -17.86
C PRO A 113 -23.19 -6.29 -17.34
N ASP A 114 -23.34 -7.39 -18.08
CA ASP A 114 -22.88 -8.72 -17.69
C ASP A 114 -21.42 -9.00 -18.07
N SER A 115 -20.72 -8.03 -18.67
CA SER A 115 -19.34 -8.19 -19.11
C SER A 115 -18.38 -8.41 -17.93
N LYS A 116 -17.65 -9.52 -17.98
CA LYS A 116 -16.55 -9.88 -17.07
C LYS A 116 -15.16 -9.69 -17.68
N TRP A 117 -15.05 -8.88 -18.75
CA TRP A 117 -13.81 -8.70 -19.51
C TRP A 117 -12.59 -8.38 -18.62
N GLY A 118 -12.76 -7.43 -17.68
CA GLY A 118 -11.68 -6.94 -16.84
C GLY A 118 -11.21 -7.92 -15.77
N ASP A 119 -12.03 -8.90 -15.38
CA ASP A 119 -11.81 -9.69 -14.16
C ASP A 119 -10.44 -10.39 -14.18
N LYS A 120 -10.06 -10.99 -15.30
CA LYS A 120 -8.78 -11.71 -15.46
C LYS A 120 -7.52 -10.82 -15.46
N TYR A 121 -7.67 -9.51 -15.53
CA TYR A 121 -6.55 -8.57 -15.61
C TYR A 121 -6.24 -7.90 -14.26
N TYR A 122 -7.12 -8.04 -13.26
CA TYR A 122 -6.92 -7.46 -11.94
C TYR A 122 -5.72 -8.11 -11.24
N PHE A 123 -4.73 -7.30 -10.89
CA PHE A 123 -3.58 -7.76 -10.11
C PHE A 123 -3.97 -8.07 -8.66
N HIS A 124 -5.03 -7.46 -8.13
CA HIS A 124 -5.58 -7.82 -6.82
C HIS A 124 -6.02 -9.30 -6.73
N GLN A 125 -6.23 -10.01 -7.84
CA GLN A 125 -6.46 -11.46 -7.78
C GLN A 125 -5.26 -12.22 -7.22
N ILE A 126 -4.04 -11.75 -7.50
CA ILE A 126 -2.80 -12.31 -6.93
C ILE A 126 -2.78 -12.04 -5.43
N VAL A 127 -3.10 -10.81 -5.01
CA VAL A 127 -3.19 -10.42 -3.60
C VAL A 127 -4.21 -11.31 -2.87
N ASP A 128 -5.42 -11.45 -3.41
CA ASP A 128 -6.46 -12.28 -2.82
C ASP A 128 -6.07 -13.76 -2.73
N TRP A 129 -5.35 -14.28 -3.74
CA TRP A 129 -4.85 -15.65 -3.70
C TRP A 129 -3.80 -15.85 -2.60
N VAL A 130 -2.81 -14.95 -2.51
CA VAL A 130 -1.77 -14.99 -1.46
C VAL A 130 -2.41 -14.92 -0.08
N ARG A 131 -3.35 -13.99 0.09
CA ARG A 131 -4.15 -13.83 1.31
C ARG A 131 -4.78 -15.13 1.78
N LEU A 132 -5.51 -15.80 0.88
CA LEU A 132 -6.25 -17.02 1.19
C LEU A 132 -5.33 -18.19 1.56
N LYS A 133 -4.10 -18.20 1.03
CA LYS A 133 -3.13 -19.29 1.25
C LYS A 133 -2.24 -19.06 2.47
N LEU A 134 -1.76 -17.83 2.68
CA LEU A 134 -0.74 -17.54 3.69
C LEU A 134 -1.26 -16.81 4.93
N PHE A 135 -2.37 -16.07 4.80
CA PHE A 135 -2.84 -15.14 5.84
C PHE A 135 -4.27 -15.43 6.33
N ASN A 136 -4.84 -16.59 5.96
CA ASN A 136 -6.19 -16.98 6.37
C ASN A 136 -6.37 -17.14 7.90
N TRP A 137 -5.28 -17.29 8.64
CA TRP A 137 -5.25 -17.43 10.10
C TRP A 137 -5.31 -16.09 10.83
N LEU A 138 -5.14 -14.96 10.13
CA LEU A 138 -5.20 -13.64 10.75
C LEU A 138 -6.62 -13.29 11.23
N PRO A 139 -6.77 -12.61 12.38
CA PRO A 139 -8.09 -12.27 12.92
C PRO A 139 -8.76 -11.14 12.10
N LYS A 140 -10.02 -11.33 11.68
CA LYS A 140 -10.76 -10.27 10.96
C LYS A 140 -11.08 -9.10 11.89
N ARG A 141 -10.45 -7.93 11.66
CA ARG A 141 -10.65 -6.69 12.45
C ARG A 141 -11.06 -5.48 11.62
N LYS A 142 -11.25 -5.63 10.30
CA LYS A 142 -11.68 -4.60 9.34
C LYS A 142 -12.72 -3.60 9.84
N TYR A 143 -13.74 -4.06 10.56
CA TYR A 143 -14.83 -3.23 11.07
C TYR A 143 -14.68 -2.79 12.54
N LYS A 144 -13.64 -3.25 13.25
CA LYS A 144 -13.41 -2.90 14.65
C LYS A 144 -12.55 -1.66 14.73
N LYS A 145 -13.07 -0.58 15.35
CA LYS A 145 -12.34 0.69 15.54
C LYS A 145 -10.98 0.49 16.23
N SER A 146 -10.83 -0.51 17.09
CA SER A 146 -9.55 -0.88 17.71
C SER A 146 -8.46 -1.31 16.72
N GLY A 147 -8.82 -1.71 15.50
CA GLY A 147 -7.87 -2.05 14.43
C GLY A 147 -6.99 -0.88 14.02
N ILE A 148 -7.43 0.35 14.28
CA ILE A 148 -6.66 1.58 14.05
C ILE A 148 -5.32 1.57 14.80
N LEU A 149 -5.28 0.95 15.99
CA LEU A 149 -4.08 0.92 16.82
C LEU A 149 -2.95 0.15 16.15
N ILE A 150 -3.28 -0.88 15.35
CA ILE A 150 -2.30 -1.66 14.60
C ILE A 150 -1.73 -0.81 13.46
N GLU A 151 -2.59 -0.12 12.71
CA GLU A 151 -2.18 0.77 11.62
C GLU A 151 -1.29 1.92 12.15
N ILE A 152 -1.70 2.58 13.23
CA ILE A 152 -0.91 3.61 13.92
C ILE A 152 0.45 3.05 14.35
N SER A 153 0.48 1.85 14.93
CA SER A 153 1.73 1.23 15.38
C SER A 153 2.69 0.97 14.22
N ILE A 154 2.19 0.46 13.09
CA ILE A 154 2.99 0.25 11.88
C ILE A 154 3.54 1.58 11.35
N ILE A 155 2.68 2.61 11.23
CA ILE A 155 3.08 3.94 10.77
C ILE A 155 4.16 4.54 11.67
N ILE A 156 4.00 4.46 12.99
CA ILE A 156 4.98 5.00 13.96
C ILE A 156 6.30 4.25 13.84
N VAL A 157 6.28 2.91 13.83
CA VAL A 157 7.50 2.09 13.73
C VAL A 157 8.27 2.42 12.47
N PHE A 158 7.63 2.43 11.30
CA PHE A 158 8.31 2.77 10.06
C PHE A 158 8.76 4.23 10.00
N SER A 159 8.00 5.16 10.56
CA SER A 159 8.42 6.57 10.64
C SER A 159 9.69 6.73 11.48
N ILE A 160 9.79 6.04 12.62
CA ILE A 160 10.99 6.06 13.48
C ILE A 160 12.17 5.41 12.76
N LEU A 161 11.97 4.23 12.16
CA LEU A 161 13.02 3.52 11.42
C LEU A 161 13.58 4.38 10.28
N LEU A 162 12.70 5.05 9.52
CA LEU A 162 13.12 5.98 8.47
C LEU A 162 13.85 7.19 9.05
N GLY A 163 13.39 7.76 10.16
CA GLY A 163 14.09 8.84 10.85
C GLY A 163 15.52 8.44 11.25
N MET A 164 15.70 7.25 11.82
CA MET A 164 17.02 6.74 12.20
C MET A 164 17.93 6.50 11.00
N LEU A 165 17.41 5.87 9.94
CA LEU A 165 18.18 5.60 8.72
C LEU A 165 18.56 6.88 7.97
N ASN A 166 17.67 7.87 7.93
CA ASN A 166 17.93 9.14 7.25
C ASN A 166 18.95 10.00 8.01
N VAL A 167 18.94 9.97 9.35
CA VAL A 167 20.02 10.57 10.17
C VAL A 167 21.36 9.91 9.87
N THR A 168 21.38 8.59 9.65
CA THR A 168 22.62 7.85 9.37
C THR A 168 23.18 8.21 7.98
N LEU A 169 22.33 8.37 6.97
CA LEU A 169 22.74 8.72 5.59
C LEU A 169 23.28 10.16 5.42
N VAL A 170 23.10 11.04 6.41
CA VAL A 170 23.56 12.45 6.38
C VAL A 170 24.85 12.64 7.19
N ILE A 171 25.25 11.65 7.99
CA ILE A 171 26.41 11.73 8.90
C ILE A 171 27.68 11.10 8.28
N ASP A 172 27.57 10.45 7.11
CA ASP A 172 28.71 10.00 6.30
C ASP A 172 29.10 11.02 5.22
#